data_AF-E7NDV7-F1
#
_entry.id   AF-E7NDV7-F1
#
_cell.length_a   1.000
_cell.length_b   1.000
_cell.length_c   1.000
_cell.angle_alpha   90.00
_cell.angle_beta   90.00
_cell.angle_gamma   90.00
#
_symmetry.space_group_name_H-M   'P 1'
#
loop_
_entity.id
_entity.type
_entity.pdbx_description
1 polymer ?
#
loop_
_entity_poly.entity_id
_entity_poly.type
_entity_poly.pdbx_seq_one_letter_code
_entity_poly.pdbx_strand_id
1 'polypeptide(L)'
;MGGDNTTSSVKIQETMPNHSSFAMTSGPTPVEAVPDDSGTLPGYEIGYTATVKYASGSTGDVAGYRFFRQISDQGVTLEIFLECHPDKLTSADTWHQFLSSTRVTGLDAGAMR
;
A
#
# COMPACT_ATOMS: atom_id res chain seq x y z
N MET A 1 19.99 10.90 -0.32
CA MET A 1 19.14 9.71 -0.52
C MET A 1 18.38 9.51 0.77
N GLY A 2 17.08 9.82 0.79
CA GLY A 2 16.23 9.44 1.91
C GLY A 2 16.10 7.93 1.88
N GLY A 3 16.34 7.27 3.02
CA GLY A 3 16.29 5.81 3.10
C GLY A 3 14.97 5.23 2.59
N ASP A 4 14.95 3.93 2.33
CA ASP A 4 13.74 3.18 2.00
C ASP A 4 12.60 3.49 2.98
N ASN A 5 12.91 3.69 4.25
CA ASN A 5 11.94 4.06 5.28
C ASN A 5 11.28 5.43 4.98
N THR A 6 12.10 6.45 4.72
CA THR A 6 11.62 7.79 4.36
C THR A 6 10.87 7.78 3.04
N THR A 7 11.39 7.06 2.04
CA THR A 7 10.76 6.98 0.73
C THR A 7 9.40 6.28 0.83
N SER A 8 9.32 5.16 1.54
CA SER A 8 8.06 4.42 1.69
C SER A 8 7.00 5.22 2.45
N SER A 9 7.38 5.88 3.55
CA SER A 9 6.47 6.72 4.33
C SER A 9 5.96 7.96 3.58
N VAL A 10 6.76 8.54 2.68
CA VAL A 10 6.33 9.66 1.84
C VAL A 10 5.46 9.17 0.68
N LYS A 11 5.92 8.15 -0.07
CA LYS A 11 5.26 7.67 -1.28
C LYS A 11 3.86 7.11 -1.04
N ILE A 12 3.64 6.45 0.09
CA ILE A 12 2.32 5.91 0.42
C ILE A 12 1.22 6.98 0.55
N GLN A 13 1.61 8.23 0.81
CA GLN A 13 0.68 9.36 0.97
C GLN A 13 0.43 10.09 -0.35
N GLU A 14 1.17 9.79 -1.42
CA GLU A 14 1.02 10.47 -2.71
C GLU A 14 -0.25 10.02 -3.42
N THR A 15 -1.01 10.97 -3.96
CA THR A 15 -2.15 10.70 -4.82
C THR A 15 -1.72 9.95 -6.08
N MET A 16 -2.39 8.85 -6.37
CA MET A 16 -2.13 8.05 -7.57
C MET A 16 -2.62 8.75 -8.85
N PRO A 17 -2.00 8.51 -10.02
CA PRO A 17 -2.37 9.20 -11.26
C PRO A 17 -3.83 9.00 -11.71
N ASN A 18 -4.43 7.84 -11.43
CA ASN A 18 -5.82 7.53 -11.77
C ASN A 18 -6.82 7.99 -10.69
N HIS A 19 -6.37 8.62 -9.62
CA HIS A 19 -7.20 9.11 -8.53
C HIS A 19 -7.39 10.63 -8.66
N SER A 20 -8.61 11.09 -8.96
CA SER A 20 -8.91 12.53 -9.04
C SER A 20 -9.08 13.18 -7.67
N SER A 21 -9.28 12.37 -6.63
CA SER A 21 -9.26 12.78 -5.22
C SER A 21 -8.60 11.67 -4.40
N PHE A 22 -8.03 12.04 -3.25
CA PHE A 22 -7.41 11.09 -2.32
C PHE A 22 -7.37 11.71 -0.92
N ALA A 23 -7.96 11.01 0.05
CA ALA A 23 -7.99 11.44 1.44
C ALA A 23 -7.69 10.25 2.35
N MET A 24 -6.66 10.37 3.16
CA MET A 24 -6.28 9.35 4.14
C MET A 24 -7.28 9.32 5.30
N THR A 25 -7.66 8.12 5.71
CA THR A 25 -8.53 7.88 6.87
C THR A 25 -7.78 7.26 8.05
N SER A 26 -6.59 6.69 7.82
CA SER A 26 -5.68 6.19 8.85
C SER A 26 -4.24 6.14 8.31
N GLY A 27 -3.28 6.02 9.23
CA GLY A 27 -1.85 5.95 8.90
C GLY A 27 -1.22 7.32 8.56
N PRO A 28 0.00 7.34 7.99
CA PRO A 28 0.79 6.17 7.59
C PRO A 28 1.36 5.42 8.81
N THR A 29 1.25 4.10 8.80
CA THR A 29 1.71 3.26 9.91
C THR A 29 2.65 2.17 9.38
N PRO A 30 3.82 1.94 10.01
CA PRO A 30 4.68 0.84 9.61
C PRO A 30 4.04 -0.50 9.96
N VAL A 31 4.14 -1.47 9.06
CA VAL A 31 3.62 -2.83 9.24
C VAL A 31 4.59 -3.88 8.71
N GLU A 32 4.60 -5.04 9.35
CA GLU A 32 5.40 -6.22 8.99
C GLU A 32 4.46 -7.38 8.63
N ALA A 33 3.67 -7.17 7.57
CA ALA A 33 2.54 -8.06 7.26
C ALA A 33 2.74 -8.95 6.04
N VAL A 34 3.57 -8.54 5.06
CA VAL A 34 3.72 -9.25 3.78
C VAL A 34 4.84 -10.28 3.89
N PRO A 35 4.62 -11.60 3.78
CA PRO A 35 5.69 -12.58 3.91
C PRO A 35 6.67 -12.51 2.73
N ASP A 36 7.97 -12.60 3.02
CA ASP A 36 9.03 -12.72 2.02
C ASP A 36 9.94 -13.94 2.26
N ASP A 37 11.06 -14.05 1.54
CA ASP A 37 12.00 -15.16 1.70
C ASP A 37 12.81 -15.08 3.02
N SER A 38 12.79 -13.94 3.71
CA SER A 38 13.51 -13.67 4.97
C SER A 38 12.61 -13.58 6.21
N GLY A 39 11.29 -13.67 6.04
CA GLY A 39 10.29 -13.59 7.10
C GLY A 39 9.11 -12.75 6.65
N THR A 40 9.10 -11.48 7.05
CA THR A 40 8.09 -10.49 6.66
C THR A 40 8.76 -9.25 6.11
N LEU A 41 8.33 -8.83 4.93
CA LEU A 41 8.68 -7.59 4.27
C LEU A 41 8.03 -6.42 5.03
N PRO A 42 8.82 -5.57 5.70
CA PRO A 42 8.29 -4.36 6.31
C PRO A 42 7.85 -3.37 5.22
N GLY A 43 6.84 -2.57 5.52
CA GLY A 43 6.42 -1.45 4.69
C GLY A 43 5.53 -0.50 5.47
N TYR A 44 4.84 0.38 4.76
CA TYR A 44 3.85 1.27 5.34
C TYR A 44 2.46 0.89 4.86
N GLU A 45 1.45 1.17 5.68
CA GLU A 45 0.05 1.11 5.28
C GLU A 45 -0.72 2.39 5.60
N ILE A 46 -1.82 2.59 4.87
CA ILE A 46 -2.85 3.60 5.13
C ILE A 46 -4.23 3.02 4.84
N GLY A 47 -5.25 3.59 5.47
CA GLY A 47 -6.63 3.58 4.96
C GLY A 47 -6.90 4.87 4.17
N TYR A 48 -7.73 4.79 3.14
CA TYR A 48 -8.07 5.95 2.32
C TYR A 48 -9.48 5.92 1.74
N THR A 49 -9.92 7.09 1.28
CA THR A 49 -11.05 7.27 0.36
C THR A 49 -10.59 8.05 -0.86
N ALA A 50 -11.22 7.80 -2.00
CA ALA A 50 -10.85 8.43 -3.26
C ALA A 50 -11.95 8.37 -4.30
N THR A 51 -11.81 9.20 -5.33
CA THR A 51 -12.55 9.09 -6.59
C THR A 51 -11.59 8.59 -7.66
N VAL A 52 -11.85 7.39 -8.19
CA VAL A 52 -11.02 6.72 -9.19
C VAL A 52 -11.58 6.99 -10.59
N LYS A 53 -10.69 7.30 -11.52
CA LYS A 53 -10.99 7.35 -12.96
C LYS A 53 -10.58 6.02 -13.60
N TYR A 54 -11.57 5.26 -14.05
CA TYR A 54 -11.37 3.95 -14.68
C TYR A 54 -10.98 4.10 -16.15
N ALA A 55 -10.36 3.07 -16.72
CA ALA A 55 -9.95 3.04 -18.13
C ALA A 55 -11.12 3.20 -19.12
N SER A 56 -12.34 2.82 -18.70
CA SER A 56 -13.59 3.06 -19.42
C SER A 56 -13.95 4.55 -19.57
N GLY A 57 -13.29 5.43 -18.82
CA GLY A 57 -13.60 6.86 -18.72
C GLY A 57 -14.62 7.20 -17.64
N SER A 58 -15.26 6.21 -17.00
CA SER A 58 -16.14 6.43 -15.85
C SER A 58 -15.34 6.78 -14.60
N THR A 59 -16.00 7.47 -13.66
CA THR A 59 -15.48 7.71 -12.31
C THR A 59 -16.29 6.97 -11.27
N GLY A 60 -15.68 6.60 -10.16
CA GLY A 60 -16.39 6.03 -9.01
C GLY A 60 -15.64 6.29 -7.71
N ASP A 61 -16.41 6.49 -6.65
CA ASP A 61 -15.85 6.64 -5.31
C ASP A 61 -15.49 5.27 -4.72
N VAL A 62 -14.39 5.23 -3.99
CA VAL A 62 -13.87 4.03 -3.33
C VAL A 62 -13.45 4.36 -1.90
N ALA A 63 -13.47 3.34 -1.05
CA ALA A 63 -12.76 3.32 0.21
C ALA A 63 -11.82 2.11 0.20
N GLY A 64 -10.64 2.22 0.80
CA GLY A 64 -9.66 1.17 0.66
C GLY A 64 -8.48 1.23 1.62
N TYR A 65 -7.58 0.28 1.42
CA TYR A 65 -6.28 0.20 2.09
C TYR A 65 -5.16 0.16 1.04
N ARG A 66 -4.01 0.72 1.40
CA ARG A 66 -2.80 0.71 0.57
C ARG A 66 -1.63 0.27 1.41
N PHE A 67 -0.77 -0.58 0.84
CA PHE A 67 0.55 -0.92 1.36
C PHE A 67 1.62 -0.45 0.37
N PHE A 68 2.74 0.06 0.89
CA PHE A 68 3.86 0.50 0.07
C PHE A 68 5.21 0.14 0.69
N ARG A 69 6.13 -0.37 -0.13
CA ARG A 69 7.52 -0.64 0.22
C ARG A 69 8.47 -0.29 -0.92
N GLN A 70 9.36 0.67 -0.68
CA GLN A 70 10.51 0.96 -1.55
C GLN A 70 11.64 -0.02 -1.23
N ILE A 71 12.32 -0.59 -2.23
CA ILE A 71 13.52 -1.44 -2.07
C ILE A 71 14.61 -0.85 -2.97
N SER A 72 15.35 0.15 -2.46
CA SER A 72 16.26 0.95 -3.29
C SER A 72 17.42 0.14 -3.86
N ASP A 73 17.98 -0.80 -3.09
CA ASP A 73 19.12 -1.64 -3.53
C ASP A 73 18.79 -2.49 -4.76
N GLN A 74 17.51 -2.80 -4.96
CA GLN A 74 17.01 -3.56 -6.11
C GLN A 74 16.30 -2.68 -7.14
N GLY A 75 16.12 -1.38 -6.88
CA GLY A 75 15.34 -0.47 -7.72
C GLY A 75 13.87 -0.85 -7.82
N VAL A 76 13.33 -1.57 -6.82
CA VAL A 76 11.97 -2.11 -6.83
C VAL A 76 11.07 -1.29 -5.92
N THR A 77 9.80 -1.18 -6.31
CA THR A 77 8.72 -0.73 -5.44
C THR A 77 7.65 -1.81 -5.43
N LEU A 78 7.23 -2.21 -4.23
CA LEU A 78 6.03 -3.02 -4.04
C LEU A 78 4.90 -2.13 -3.54
N GLU A 79 3.76 -2.22 -4.21
CA GLU A 79 2.57 -1.48 -3.87
C GLU A 79 1.34 -2.38 -4.03
N ILE A 80 0.47 -2.39 -3.02
CA ILE A 80 -0.71 -3.25 -2.96
C ILE A 80 -1.91 -2.37 -2.57
N PHE A 81 -3.01 -2.52 -3.32
CA PHE A 81 -4.27 -1.84 -3.07
C PHE A 81 -5.38 -2.83 -2.80
N LEU A 82 -6.24 -2.49 -1.84
CA LEU A 82 -7.56 -3.09 -1.70
C LEU A 82 -8.60 -1.97 -1.82
N GLU A 83 -9.31 -1.94 -2.96
CA GLU A 83 -10.36 -0.98 -3.24
C GLU A 83 -11.74 -1.63 -3.07
N CYS A 84 -12.58 -1.02 -2.24
CA CYS A 84 -13.94 -1.44 -1.99
C CYS A 84 -14.92 -0.34 -2.39
N HIS A 85 -16.18 -0.74 -2.61
CA HIS A 85 -17.28 0.22 -2.63
C HIS A 85 -17.34 0.97 -1.27
N PRO A 86 -17.63 2.29 -1.23
CA PRO A 86 -17.45 3.10 -0.01
C PRO A 86 -18.21 2.60 1.24
N ASP A 87 -19.39 2.01 1.07
CA ASP A 87 -20.22 1.46 2.17
C ASP A 87 -19.93 -0.02 2.48
N LYS A 88 -18.89 -0.60 1.87
CA LYS A 88 -18.50 -2.00 1.98
C LYS A 88 -17.00 -2.17 2.23
N LEU A 89 -16.35 -1.16 2.82
CA LEU A 89 -14.96 -1.28 3.24
C LEU A 89 -14.83 -2.47 4.22
N THR A 90 -13.86 -3.35 3.95
CA THR A 90 -13.58 -4.47 4.83
C THR A 90 -12.93 -4.02 6.14
N SER A 91 -12.83 -4.89 7.13
CA SER A 91 -12.13 -4.57 8.38
C SER A 91 -10.60 -4.48 8.19
N ALA A 92 -9.93 -3.75 9.07
CA ALA A 92 -8.46 -3.70 9.09
C ALA A 92 -7.85 -5.10 9.31
N ASP A 93 -8.47 -5.94 10.15
CA ASP A 93 -8.05 -7.32 10.37
C ASP A 93 -8.09 -8.14 9.06
N THR A 94 -9.14 -7.97 8.26
CA THR A 94 -9.24 -8.63 6.96
C THR A 94 -8.18 -8.12 5.98
N TRP A 95 -7.85 -6.84 6.03
CA TRP A 95 -6.75 -6.27 5.25
C TRP A 95 -5.39 -6.86 5.66
N HIS A 96 -5.10 -6.98 6.96
CA HIS A 96 -3.87 -7.62 7.43
C HIS A 96 -3.81 -9.12 7.12
N GLN A 97 -4.96 -9.83 7.16
CA GLN A 97 -5.07 -11.20 6.68
C GLN A 97 -4.77 -11.30 5.18
N PHE A 98 -5.27 -10.36 4.38
CA PHE A 98 -4.97 -10.30 2.95
C PHE A 98 -3.46 -10.06 2.69
N LEU A 99 -2.85 -9.10 3.39
CA LEU A 99 -1.40 -8.85 3.30
C LEU A 99 -0.58 -10.09 3.70
N SER A 100 -0.92 -10.72 4.82
CA SER A 100 -0.23 -11.94 5.29
C SER A 100 -0.42 -13.17 4.41
N SER A 101 -1.46 -13.18 3.57
CA SER A 101 -1.65 -14.22 2.56
C SER A 101 -0.90 -13.94 1.24
N THR A 102 -0.41 -12.72 1.03
CA THR A 102 0.30 -12.31 -0.20
C THR A 102 1.78 -12.61 -0.06
N ARG A 103 2.24 -13.77 -0.56
CA ARG A 103 3.66 -14.13 -0.52
C ARG A 103 4.44 -13.48 -1.67
N VAL A 104 5.52 -12.78 -1.34
CA VAL A 104 6.44 -12.15 -2.30
C VAL A 104 7.77 -12.90 -2.27
N THR A 105 8.23 -13.41 -3.42
CA THR A 105 9.46 -14.20 -3.52
C THR A 105 10.45 -13.57 -4.48
N GLY A 106 11.75 -13.78 -4.24
CA GLY A 106 12.82 -13.25 -5.09
C GLY A 106 13.15 -11.77 -4.83
N LEU A 107 12.52 -11.17 -3.81
CA LEU A 107 12.92 -9.89 -3.24
C LEU A 107 13.56 -10.14 -1.88
N ASP A 108 14.73 -9.56 -1.66
CA ASP A 108 15.44 -9.56 -0.37
C ASP A 108 15.60 -8.10 0.03
N ALA A 109 14.61 -7.58 0.73
CA ALA A 109 14.53 -6.17 1.06
C ALA A 109 15.17 -5.85 2.42
N GLY A 110 15.27 -6.85 3.31
CA GLY A 110 15.64 -6.67 4.70
C GLY A 110 14.82 -5.58 5.42
N ALA A 111 15.40 -5.04 6.49
CA ALA A 111 14.81 -3.92 7.23
C ALA A 111 14.81 -2.62 6.40
N MET A 112 13.80 -1.77 6.59
CA MET A 112 13.76 -0.43 5.99
C MET A 112 14.86 0.46 6.58
N ARG A 113 15.94 0.72 5.82
CA ARG A 113 17.00 1.67 6.19
C ARG A 113 16.72 3.07 5.69
#